data_AF-A0A841EDM4-F1
#
_entry.id   AF-A0A841EDM4-F1
#
_cell.length_a   1.000
_cell.length_b   1.000
_cell.length_c   1.000
_cell.angle_alpha   90.00
_cell.angle_beta   90.00
_cell.angle_gamma   90.00
#
_symmetry.space_group_name_H-M   'P 1'
#
loop_
_entity.id
_entity.type
_entity.pdbx_description
1 polymer ?
#
loop_
_entity_poly.entity_id
_entity_poly.type
_entity_poly.pdbx_seq_one_letter_code
_entity_poly.pdbx_strand_id
1 'polypeptide(L)'
;MPDEEIDYDSPLPPYRQIAAVIIGEIERGELRPNRPIPSEATMIQRWGVARDTVRRAVRYLRDEGYAYTVAQRGTFVAENGH
;
A
#
# COMPACT_ATOMS: atom_id res chain seq x y z
N MET A 1 -5.70 7.10 -18.61
CA MET A 1 -4.82 6.79 -17.47
C MET A 1 -5.77 6.35 -16.38
N PRO A 2 -5.78 5.09 -15.91
CA PRO A 2 -6.84 4.70 -14.98
C PRO A 2 -6.61 5.38 -13.63
N ASP A 3 -7.71 5.92 -13.17
CA ASP A 3 -7.97 6.67 -11.96
C ASP A 3 -7.78 5.77 -10.73
N GLU A 4 -6.77 6.06 -9.91
CA GLU A 4 -6.76 5.67 -8.50
C GLU A 4 -6.68 6.96 -7.68
N GLU A 5 -7.69 7.82 -7.80
CA GLU A 5 -7.80 8.99 -6.94
C GLU A 5 -8.11 8.54 -5.51
N ILE A 6 -7.24 8.91 -4.57
CA ILE A 6 -7.52 8.77 -3.15
C ILE A 6 -8.43 9.91 -2.75
N ASP A 7 -9.67 9.58 -2.36
CA ASP A 7 -10.67 10.57 -2.00
C ASP A 7 -10.44 11.04 -0.56
N TYR A 8 -10.13 12.31 -0.37
CA TYR A 8 -9.89 12.88 0.95
C TYR A 8 -11.18 13.31 1.68
N ASP A 9 -12.30 13.41 0.97
CA ASP A 9 -13.62 13.76 1.52
C ASP A 9 -14.40 12.50 1.97
N SER A 10 -14.00 11.34 1.45
CA SER A 10 -14.54 10.05 1.86
C SER A 10 -14.39 9.81 3.37
N PRO A 11 -15.38 9.16 4.03
CA PRO A 11 -15.29 8.78 5.44
C PRO A 11 -14.15 7.78 5.73
N LEU A 12 -13.59 7.16 4.69
CA LEU A 12 -12.41 6.30 4.80
C LEU A 12 -11.13 7.12 4.75
N PRO A 13 -10.23 6.98 5.75
CA PRO A 13 -8.96 7.69 5.71
C PRO A 13 -8.15 7.35 4.44
N PRO A 14 -7.47 8.34 3.83
CA PRO A 14 -6.63 8.15 2.65
C PRO A 14 -5.66 6.97 2.74
N TYR A 15 -5.04 6.78 3.92
CA TYR A 15 -4.10 5.68 4.14
C TYR A 15 -4.77 4.29 4.12
N ARG A 16 -6.04 4.20 4.53
CA ARG A 16 -6.82 2.96 4.46
C ARG A 16 -7.26 2.66 3.04
N GLN A 17 -7.60 3.69 2.26
CA GLN A 17 -7.92 3.52 0.84
C GLN A 17 -6.73 2.94 0.08
N ILE A 18 -5.52 3.51 0.27
CA ILE A 18 -4.28 2.98 -0.34
C ILE A 18 -4.04 1.53 0.10
N ALA A 19 -4.17 1.24 1.40
CA ALA A 19 -3.97 -0.11 1.89
C ALA A 19 -4.99 -1.11 1.30
N ALA A 20 -6.26 -0.73 1.22
CA ALA A 20 -7.32 -1.57 0.65
C ALA A 20 -7.10 -1.84 -0.84
N VAL A 21 -6.62 -0.84 -1.59
CA VAL A 21 -6.22 -1.02 -3.00
C VAL A 21 -5.10 -2.05 -3.12
N ILE A 22 -4.03 -1.91 -2.32
CA ILE A 22 -2.90 -2.85 -2.34
C ILE A 22 -3.35 -4.26 -1.90
N ILE A 23 -4.15 -4.37 -0.85
CA ILE A 23 -4.73 -5.65 -0.41
C ILE A 23 -5.54 -6.28 -1.54
N GLY A 24 -6.39 -5.50 -2.19
CA GLY A 24 -7.17 -5.97 -3.34
C GLY A 24 -6.27 -6.40 -4.51
N GLU A 25 -5.19 -5.69 -4.83
CA GLU A 25 -4.20 -6.11 -5.82
C GLU A 25 -3.52 -7.45 -5.43
N ILE A 26 -3.25 -7.65 -4.13
CA ILE A 26 -2.66 -8.90 -3.61
C ILE A 26 -3.66 -10.06 -3.70
N GLU A 27 -4.90 -9.84 -3.26
CA GLU A 27 -5.99 -10.82 -3.30
C GLU A 27 -6.36 -11.21 -4.74
N ARG A 28 -6.32 -10.25 -5.66
CA ARG A 28 -6.50 -10.51 -7.11
C ARG A 28 -5.30 -11.23 -7.74
N GLY A 29 -4.17 -11.35 -7.04
CA GLY A 29 -2.95 -11.96 -7.56
C GLY A 29 -2.15 -11.08 -8.52
N GLU A 30 -2.48 -9.79 -8.62
CA GLU A 30 -1.68 -8.80 -9.36
C GLU A 30 -0.37 -8.51 -8.63
N LEU A 31 -0.45 -8.34 -7.31
CA LEU A 31 0.70 -8.27 -6.42
C LEU A 31 0.96 -9.63 -5.78
N ARG A 32 2.01 -10.31 -6.24
CA ARG A 32 2.39 -11.61 -5.67
C ARG A 32 3.04 -11.45 -4.29
N PRO A 33 2.82 -12.38 -3.36
CA PRO A 33 3.57 -12.42 -2.11
C PRO A 33 5.07 -12.54 -2.40
N ASN A 34 5.89 -11.97 -1.51
CA ASN A 34 7.34 -11.80 -1.64
C ASN A 34 7.79 -10.87 -2.79
N ARG A 35 6.89 -10.18 -3.49
CA ARG A 35 7.27 -9.09 -4.40
C ARG A 35 7.47 -7.78 -3.64
N PRO A 36 8.40 -6.92 -4.09
CA PRO A 36 8.53 -5.59 -3.54
C PRO A 36 7.26 -4.79 -3.83
N ILE A 37 6.68 -4.16 -2.79
CA ILE A 37 5.63 -3.17 -3.01
C ILE A 37 6.24 -1.91 -3.64
N PRO A 38 5.43 -1.08 -4.33
CA PRO A 38 5.88 0.24 -4.74
C PRO A 38 6.49 1.00 -3.54
N SER A 39 7.60 1.68 -3.78
CA SER A 39 8.28 2.45 -2.71
C SER A 39 7.44 3.64 -2.28
N GLU A 40 7.70 4.22 -1.10
CA GLU A 40 6.94 5.38 -0.61
C GLU A 40 6.87 6.49 -1.68
N ALA A 41 8.00 6.79 -2.31
CA ALA A 41 8.09 7.79 -3.37
C ALA A 41 7.28 7.43 -4.62
N THR A 42 7.23 6.15 -4.99
CA THR A 42 6.41 5.66 -6.10
C THR A 42 4.93 5.80 -5.78
N MET A 43 4.52 5.46 -4.55
CA MET A 43 3.14 5.60 -4.11
C MET A 43 2.69 7.07 -4.06
N ILE A 44 3.57 7.97 -3.60
CA ILE A 44 3.33 9.42 -3.64
C ILE A 44 3.13 9.90 -5.08
N GLN A 45 3.96 9.44 -6.03
CA GLN A 45 3.83 9.84 -7.43
C GLN A 45 2.63 9.20 -8.13
N ARG A 46 2.31 7.93 -7.82
CA ARG A 46 1.21 7.17 -8.42
C ARG A 46 -0.14 7.75 -8.00
N TRP A 47 -0.31 8.07 -6.72
CA TRP A 47 -1.59 8.48 -6.14
C TRP A 47 -1.65 9.96 -5.72
N GLY A 48 -0.57 10.72 -5.88
CA GLY A 48 -0.52 12.15 -5.51
C GLY A 48 -0.69 12.41 -4.00
N VAL A 49 -0.40 11.42 -3.15
CA VAL A 49 -0.69 11.48 -1.71
C VAL A 49 0.47 12.01 -0.89
N ALA A 50 0.17 12.56 0.29
CA ALA A 50 1.19 13.00 1.22
C ALA A 50 2.07 11.83 1.71
N ARG A 51 3.36 12.09 1.94
CA ARG A 51 4.31 11.09 2.47
C ARG A 51 3.84 10.48 3.80
N ASP A 52 3.20 11.28 4.64
CA ASP A 52 2.66 10.82 5.93
C ASP A 52 1.54 9.78 5.73
N THR A 53 0.68 10.01 4.73
CA THR A 53 -0.38 9.08 4.34
C THR A 53 0.18 7.75 3.86
N VAL A 54 1.20 7.78 2.99
CA VAL A 54 1.86 6.56 2.51
C VAL A 54 2.54 5.79 3.64
N ARG A 55 3.23 6.51 4.55
CA ARG A 55 3.81 5.90 5.75
C ARG A 55 2.77 5.20 6.61
N ARG A 56 1.61 5.83 6.80
CA ARG A 56 0.49 5.23 7.54
C ARG A 56 -0.08 4.01 6.81
N ALA A 57 -0.20 4.07 5.48
CA ALA A 57 -0.71 2.95 4.67
C ALA A 57 0.24 1.75 4.76
N VAL A 58 1.55 1.97 4.57
CA VAL A 58 2.58 0.93 4.71
C VAL A 58 2.60 0.37 6.13
N ARG A 59 2.49 1.22 7.15
CA ARG A 59 2.38 0.76 8.53
C ARG A 59 1.13 -0.09 8.75
N TYR A 60 -0.01 0.32 8.21
CA TYR A 60 -1.26 -0.44 8.29
C TYR A 60 -1.12 -1.81 7.62
N LEU A 61 -0.61 -1.86 6.38
CA LEU A 61 -0.33 -3.11 5.68
C LEU A 61 0.62 -4.02 6.47
N ARG A 62 1.58 -3.44 7.19
CA ARG A 62 2.50 -4.20 8.06
C ARG A 62 1.83 -4.74 9.31
N ASP A 63 0.96 -3.94 9.92
CA ASP A 63 0.22 -4.30 11.14
C ASP A 63 -0.77 -5.44 10.85
N GLU A 64 -1.45 -5.36 9.71
CA GLU A 64 -2.38 -6.36 9.21
C GLU A 64 -1.68 -7.60 8.61
N GLY A 65 -0.35 -7.58 8.47
CA GLY A 65 0.41 -8.71 7.94
C GLY A 65 0.38 -8.88 6.42
N TYR A 66 -0.03 -7.86 5.66
CA TYR A 66 0.03 -7.82 4.18
C TYR A 66 1.35 -7.30 3.62
N ALA A 67 2.16 -6.60 4.42
CA ALA A 67 3.48 -6.12 4.00
C ALA A 67 4.52 -6.28 5.10
N TYR A 68 5.80 -6.31 4.73
CA TYR A 68 6.91 -6.30 5.67
C TYR A 68 8.07 -5.47 5.12
N THR A 69 8.71 -4.68 6.00
CA THR A 69 9.89 -3.90 5.63
C THR A 69 11.13 -4.71 5.96
N VAL A 70 11.99 -4.89 4.95
CA VAL A 70 13.31 -5.50 5.10
C VAL A 70 14.35 -4.39 5.05
N ALA A 71 15.08 -4.23 6.14
CA ALA A 71 16.19 -3.28 6.20
C ALA A 71 17.16 -3.53 5.03
N GLN A 72 17.60 -2.46 4.37
CA GLN A 72 18.47 -2.47 3.18
C GLN A 72 17.90 -3.09 1.90
N ARG A 73 16.66 -3.63 1.89
CA ARG A 73 16.04 -4.20 0.68
C ARG A 73 14.71 -3.54 0.26
N GLY A 74 14.04 -2.82 1.16
CA GLY A 74 12.78 -2.13 0.87
C GLY A 74 11.59 -2.81 1.55
N THR A 75 10.39 -2.58 1.02
CA THR A 75 9.15 -3.16 1.56
C THR A 75 8.59 -4.19 0.59
N PHE A 76 8.13 -5.32 1.11
CA PHE A 76 7.66 -6.47 0.34
C PHE A 76 6.24 -6.85 0.78
N VAL A 77 5.49 -7.47 -0.12
CA VAL A 77 4.18 -8.07 0.14
C VAL A 77 4.38 -9.32 0.99
N ALA A 78 3.73 -9.39 2.14
CA ALA A 78 3.72 -10.57 3.00
C ALA A 78 2.80 -11.65 2.44
N GLU A 79 3.15 -12.91 2.69
CA GLU A 79 2.43 -14.09 2.18
C GLU A 79 1.17 -14.44 2.97
N ASN A 80 1.07 -13.95 4.22
CA ASN A 80 -0.03 -14.24 5.14
C ASN A 80 -0.92 -13.00 5.36
N GLY A 81 -1.66 -12.58 4.33
CA GLY A 81 -2.88 -11.81 4.57
C GLY A 81 -3.93 -12.76 5.14
N HIS A 82 -4.40 -12.50 6.37
CA HIS A 82 -5.27 -13.40 7.12
C HIS A 82 -6.72 -13.39 6.61
#